data_AF-A0A7C1WC59-F1
#
_entry.id   AF-A0A7C1WC59-F1
#
_cell.length_a   1.000
_cell.length_b   1.000
_cell.length_c   1.000
_cell.angle_alpha   90.00
_cell.angle_beta   90.00
_cell.angle_gamma   90.00
#
_symmetry.space_group_name_H-M   'P 1'
#
loop_
_entity.id
_entity.type
_entity.pdbx_description
1 polymer ?
#
loop_
_entity_poly.entity_id
_entity_poly.type
_entity_poly.pdbx_seq_one_letter_code
_entity_poly.pdbx_strand_id
1 'polypeptide(L)'
;MMAMRDYELKQLENGIKAFQNDDFSLAFTNLIPLAKAGDAKAQCYIASMYQCGFGVPVDGSKAVEWYLLAAKQEEKKERVSATAYNNLGTIYSTGMPGMPAHKSLAKEYWRKAAELGFEMIPSEWYQN
;
A
#
# COMPACT_ATOMS: atom_id res chain seq x y z
N MET A 1 -29.42 0.93 4.25
CA MET A 1 -28.41 1.50 3.33
C MET A 1 -27.47 0.41 2.81
N MET A 2 -28.00 -0.65 2.16
CA MET A 2 -27.21 -1.80 1.66
C MET A 2 -26.61 -1.55 0.26
N ALA A 3 -27.27 -0.75 -0.58
CA ALA A 3 -26.87 -0.53 -1.98
C ALA A 3 -25.52 0.20 -2.17
N MET A 4 -25.11 1.06 -1.23
CA MET A 4 -23.80 1.74 -1.34
C MET A 4 -22.63 0.79 -1.10
N ARG A 5 -22.77 -0.17 -0.17
CA ARG A 5 -21.70 -1.13 0.12
C ARG A 5 -21.46 -2.10 -1.05
N ASP A 6 -22.52 -2.55 -1.70
CA ASP A 6 -22.41 -3.42 -2.88
C ASP A 6 -21.77 -2.69 -4.06
N TYR A 7 -22.06 -1.39 -4.21
CA TYR A 7 -21.47 -0.53 -5.22
C TYR A 7 -19.96 -0.32 -5.00
N GLU A 8 -19.56 -0.01 -3.76
CA GLU A 8 -18.15 0.14 -3.37
C GLU A 8 -17.35 -1.14 -3.58
N LEU A 9 -17.92 -2.30 -3.20
CA LEU A 9 -17.29 -3.60 -3.40
C LEU A 9 -17.06 -3.88 -4.89
N LYS A 10 -18.07 -3.59 -5.73
CA LYS A 10 -17.95 -3.77 -7.18
C LYS A 10 -16.91 -2.83 -7.79
N GLN A 11 -16.82 -1.57 -7.33
CA GLN A 11 -15.76 -0.66 -7.76
C GLN A 11 -14.38 -1.18 -7.36
N LEU A 12 -14.23 -1.70 -6.13
CA LEU A 12 -12.97 -2.25 -5.66
C LEU A 12 -12.52 -3.41 -6.54
N GLU A 13 -13.42 -4.37 -6.79
CA GLU A 13 -13.13 -5.51 -7.66
C GLU A 13 -12.77 -5.09 -9.08
N ASN A 14 -13.51 -4.15 -9.65
CA ASN A 14 -13.23 -3.63 -11.00
C ASN A 14 -11.87 -2.93 -11.06
N GLY A 15 -11.56 -2.10 -10.06
CA GLY A 15 -10.28 -1.42 -9.97
C GLY A 15 -9.10 -2.38 -9.83
N ILE A 16 -9.25 -3.43 -9.00
CA ILE A 16 -8.23 -4.48 -8.84
C ILE A 16 -8.04 -5.27 -10.13
N LYS A 17 -9.13 -5.68 -10.79
CA LYS A 17 -9.05 -6.39 -12.08
C LYS A 17 -8.41 -5.53 -13.17
N ALA A 18 -8.75 -4.24 -13.22
CA ALA A 18 -8.13 -3.30 -14.13
C ALA A 18 -6.62 -3.19 -13.88
N PHE A 19 -6.21 -3.11 -12.61
CA PHE A 19 -4.79 -3.10 -12.24
C PHE A 19 -4.07 -4.38 -12.69
N GLN A 20 -4.69 -5.55 -12.52
CA GLN A 20 -4.13 -6.84 -12.94
C GLN A 20 -4.02 -7.00 -14.46
N ASN A 21 -4.83 -6.25 -15.21
CA ASN A 21 -4.83 -6.24 -16.67
C ASN A 21 -4.02 -5.08 -17.25
N ASP A 22 -3.19 -4.42 -16.43
CA ASP A 22 -2.39 -3.23 -16.79
C ASP A 22 -3.20 -2.01 -17.26
N ASP A 23 -4.53 -2.01 -17.07
CA ASP A 23 -5.38 -0.83 -17.29
C ASP A 23 -5.31 0.09 -16.06
N PHE A 24 -4.15 0.71 -15.89
CA PHE A 24 -3.86 1.55 -14.73
C PHE A 24 -4.72 2.82 -14.69
N SER A 25 -5.18 3.32 -15.83
CA SER A 25 -6.08 4.48 -15.86
C SER A 25 -7.44 4.14 -15.26
N LEU A 26 -8.02 3.01 -15.67
CA LEU A 26 -9.28 2.53 -15.11
C LEU A 26 -9.10 2.10 -13.65
N ALA A 27 -7.97 1.46 -13.31
CA ALA A 27 -7.65 1.09 -11.94
C ALA A 27 -7.64 2.33 -11.03
N PHE A 28 -6.89 3.37 -11.40
CA PHE A 28 -6.80 4.59 -10.62
C PHE A 28 -8.18 5.22 -10.43
N THR A 29 -8.96 5.31 -11.51
CA THR A 29 -10.29 5.91 -11.52
C THR A 29 -11.25 5.21 -10.58
N ASN A 30 -11.23 3.87 -10.53
CA ASN A 30 -12.11 3.09 -9.64
C ASN A 30 -11.61 3.06 -8.19
N LEU A 31 -10.29 3.10 -7.96
CA LEU A 31 -9.71 2.92 -6.63
C LEU A 31 -9.56 4.24 -5.86
N ILE A 32 -9.36 5.38 -6.53
CA ILE A 32 -9.11 6.66 -5.83
C ILE A 32 -10.29 7.12 -4.95
N PRO A 33 -11.58 6.97 -5.32
CA PRO A 33 -12.68 7.35 -4.45
C PRO A 33 -12.74 6.48 -3.19
N LEU A 34 -12.51 5.17 -3.35
CA LEU A 34 -12.47 4.21 -2.25
C LEU A 34 -11.29 4.46 -1.30
N ALA A 35 -10.11 4.77 -1.86
CA ALA A 35 -8.93 5.10 -1.06
C ALA A 35 -9.16 6.36 -0.21
N LYS A 36 -9.82 7.37 -0.79
CA LYS A 36 -10.25 8.59 -0.08
C LYS A 36 -11.33 8.33 0.96
N ALA A 37 -12.20 7.34 0.73
CA ALA A 37 -13.21 6.90 1.69
C ALA A 37 -12.64 6.04 2.85
N GLY A 38 -11.35 5.70 2.79
CA GLY A 38 -10.68 4.96 3.86
C GLY A 38 -10.55 3.46 3.60
N ASP A 39 -10.85 2.94 2.41
CA ASP A 39 -10.64 1.52 2.12
C ASP A 39 -9.13 1.18 2.08
N ALA A 40 -8.66 0.37 3.03
CA ALA A 40 -7.25 0.05 3.19
C ALA A 40 -6.65 -0.65 1.96
N LYS A 41 -7.43 -1.49 1.26
CA LYS A 41 -6.95 -2.18 0.05
C LYS A 41 -6.76 -1.18 -1.08
N ALA A 42 -7.75 -0.33 -1.32
CA ALA A 42 -7.66 0.73 -2.32
C ALA A 42 -6.48 1.66 -2.03
N GLN A 43 -6.26 2.03 -0.77
CA GLN A 43 -5.08 2.82 -0.35
C GLN A 43 -3.76 2.13 -0.71
N CYS A 44 -3.63 0.82 -0.48
CA CYS A 44 -2.43 0.07 -0.86
C CYS A 44 -2.19 0.04 -2.37
N TYR A 45 -3.25 -0.10 -3.17
CA TYR A 45 -3.10 -0.06 -4.63
C TYR A 45 -2.71 1.33 -5.12
N ILE A 46 -3.37 2.40 -4.64
CA ILE A 46 -3.01 3.78 -5.01
C ILE A 46 -1.56 4.08 -4.60
N ALA A 47 -1.13 3.63 -3.42
CA ALA A 47 0.25 3.74 -2.99
C ALA A 47 1.23 3.03 -3.94
N SER A 48 0.93 1.79 -4.34
CA SER A 48 1.71 1.02 -5.31
C SER A 48 1.80 1.72 -6.67
N MET A 49 0.70 2.34 -7.11
CA MET A 49 0.67 3.09 -8.36
C MET A 49 1.62 4.28 -8.34
N TYR A 50 1.66 5.06 -7.24
CA TYR A 50 2.64 6.12 -7.07
C TYR A 50 4.07 5.59 -6.85
N GLN A 51 4.23 4.42 -6.22
CA GLN A 51 5.54 3.80 -6.01
C GLN A 51 6.18 3.39 -7.35
N CYS A 52 5.41 2.72 -8.21
CA CYS A 52 5.90 2.10 -9.44
C CYS A 52 5.65 2.94 -10.69
N GLY A 53 4.88 4.01 -10.59
CA GLY A 53 4.53 4.86 -11.74
C GLY A 53 3.45 4.26 -12.64
N PHE A 54 2.52 3.49 -12.07
CA PHE A 54 1.46 2.83 -12.84
C PHE A 54 0.30 3.79 -13.10
N GLY A 55 0.20 4.29 -14.33
CA GLY A 55 -0.85 5.23 -14.76
C GLY A 55 -0.73 6.64 -14.15
N VAL A 56 0.24 6.85 -13.25
CA VAL A 56 0.57 8.13 -12.62
C VAL A 56 2.09 8.30 -12.54
N PRO A 57 2.62 9.54 -12.46
CA PRO A 57 4.04 9.75 -12.22
C PRO A 57 4.50 9.13 -10.90
N VAL A 58 5.74 8.61 -10.87
CA VAL A 58 6.38 8.12 -9.64
C VAL A 58 6.44 9.25 -8.61
N ASP A 59 5.93 8.99 -7.41
CA ASP A 59 5.89 9.95 -6.30
C ASP A 59 6.00 9.20 -4.98
N GLY A 60 7.25 9.09 -4.48
CA GLY A 60 7.52 8.36 -3.24
C GLY A 60 6.84 8.97 -2.01
N SER A 61 6.67 10.29 -1.98
CA SER A 61 6.01 10.97 -0.86
C SER A 61 4.53 10.58 -0.79
N LYS A 62 3.84 10.58 -1.93
CA LYS A 62 2.44 10.10 -1.99
C LYS A 62 2.33 8.61 -1.73
N ALA A 63 3.25 7.78 -2.24
CA ALA A 63 3.24 6.35 -1.95
C ALA A 63 3.31 6.09 -0.44
N VAL A 64 4.22 6.77 0.26
CA VAL A 64 4.35 6.70 1.73
C VAL A 64 3.07 7.18 2.42
N GLU A 65 2.50 8.31 2.02
CA GLU A 65 1.27 8.84 2.60
C GLU A 65 0.13 7.82 2.54
N TRP A 66 -0.12 7.23 1.37
CA TRP A 66 -1.18 6.25 1.18
C TRP A 66 -0.91 4.93 1.91
N TYR A 67 0.34 4.44 1.93
CA TYR A 67 0.66 3.25 2.72
C TYR A 67 0.51 3.50 4.23
N LEU A 68 0.87 4.69 4.73
CA LEU A 68 0.66 5.03 6.13
C LEU A 68 -0.82 5.07 6.50
N LEU A 69 -1.68 5.56 5.61
CA LEU A 69 -3.13 5.53 5.80
C LEU A 69 -3.66 4.09 5.88
N ALA A 70 -3.20 3.21 4.99
CA ALA A 70 -3.60 1.79 5.01
C ALA A 70 -3.07 1.07 6.25
N ALA A 71 -1.82 1.37 6.64
CA ALA A 71 -1.17 0.76 7.79
C ALA A 71 -1.85 1.15 9.10
N LYS A 72 -2.27 2.41 9.28
CA LYS A 72 -2.93 2.92 10.49
C LYS A 72 -4.27 2.26 10.83
N GLN A 73 -4.85 1.46 9.93
CA GLN A 73 -6.08 0.70 10.19
C GLN A 73 -5.84 -0.59 10.99
N GLU A 74 -4.76 -0.64 11.79
CA GLU A 74 -4.21 -1.80 12.50
C GLU A 74 -5.21 -2.54 13.40
N GLU A 75 -6.26 -1.86 13.86
CA GLU A 75 -7.21 -2.38 14.85
C GLU A 75 -7.84 -3.73 14.45
N LYS A 76 -7.85 -4.05 13.15
CA LYS A 76 -8.47 -5.29 12.65
C LYS A 76 -7.48 -6.44 12.39
N LYS A 77 -6.17 -6.26 12.68
CA LYS A 77 -5.11 -7.23 12.32
C LYS A 77 -5.24 -7.75 10.89
N GLU A 78 -5.63 -6.87 9.97
CA GLU A 78 -5.86 -7.27 8.58
C GLU A 78 -4.51 -7.44 7.86
N ARG A 79 -4.42 -8.44 6.99
CA ARG A 79 -3.26 -8.67 6.10
C ARG A 79 -2.85 -7.41 5.33
N VAL A 80 -3.79 -6.50 5.08
CA VAL A 80 -3.58 -5.25 4.35
C VAL A 80 -2.60 -4.33 5.09
N SER A 81 -2.76 -4.17 6.41
CA SER A 81 -1.85 -3.36 7.23
C SER A 81 -0.44 -3.96 7.25
N ALA A 82 -0.34 -5.30 7.30
CA ALA A 82 0.94 -5.99 7.24
C ALA A 82 1.66 -5.76 5.89
N THR A 83 0.93 -5.85 4.78
CA THR A 83 1.45 -5.53 3.44
C THR A 83 1.86 -4.07 3.31
N ALA A 84 1.06 -3.13 3.83
CA ALA A 84 1.38 -1.70 3.81
C ALA A 84 2.68 -1.41 4.57
N TYR A 85 2.86 -2.02 5.75
CA TYR A 85 4.10 -1.91 6.51
C TYR A 85 5.30 -2.54 5.81
N ASN A 86 5.12 -3.68 5.15
CA ASN A 86 6.19 -4.28 4.36
C ASN A 86 6.64 -3.35 3.22
N ASN A 87 5.70 -2.72 2.53
CA ASN A 87 6.00 -1.81 1.42
C ASN A 87 6.65 -0.51 1.91
N LEU A 88 6.23 0.04 3.05
CA LEU A 88 6.93 1.14 3.71
C LEU A 88 8.37 0.76 4.06
N GLY A 89 8.57 -0.43 4.62
CA GLY A 89 9.90 -0.96 4.91
C GLY A 89 10.80 -0.98 3.67
N THR A 90 10.27 -1.46 2.55
CA THR A 90 10.97 -1.47 1.26
C THR A 90 11.31 -0.07 0.76
N ILE A 91 10.33 0.86 0.75
CA ILE A 91 10.55 2.25 0.30
C ILE A 91 11.66 2.90 1.14
N TYR A 92 11.61 2.76 2.47
CA TYR A 92 12.66 3.33 3.33
C TYR A 92 13.98 2.57 3.25
N SER A 93 14.01 1.31 2.81
CA SER A 93 15.26 0.57 2.63
C SER A 93 16.02 1.03 1.38
N THR A 94 15.31 1.20 0.28
CA THR A 94 15.91 1.53 -1.03
C THR A 94 15.96 3.03 -1.31
N GLY A 95 15.07 3.81 -0.69
CA GLY A 95 14.76 5.16 -1.13
C GLY A 95 13.99 5.17 -2.46
N MET A 96 13.63 6.38 -2.90
CA MET A 96 12.94 6.68 -4.16
C MET A 96 13.47 8.00 -4.74
N PRO A 97 13.20 8.34 -6.02
CA PRO A 97 13.55 9.65 -6.57
C PRO A 97 13.02 10.79 -5.68
N GLY A 98 13.91 11.66 -5.20
CA GLY A 98 13.57 12.76 -4.28
C GLY A 98 13.34 12.34 -2.82
N MET A 99 13.53 11.07 -2.47
CA MET A 99 13.35 10.53 -1.12
C MET A 99 14.51 9.58 -0.76
N PRO A 100 15.52 10.02 0.01
CA PRO A 100 16.64 9.17 0.36
C PRO A 100 16.22 7.98 1.24
N ALA A 101 16.99 6.89 1.17
CA ALA A 101 16.80 5.72 2.02
C ALA A 101 16.99 6.08 3.51
N HIS A 102 16.27 5.39 4.39
CA HIS A 102 16.31 5.51 5.83
C HIS A 102 16.24 4.12 6.51
N LYS A 103 17.38 3.43 6.56
CA LYS A 103 17.48 2.03 7.04
C LYS A 103 16.84 1.75 8.41
N SER A 104 16.89 2.69 9.36
CA SER A 104 16.27 2.51 10.68
C SER A 104 14.74 2.50 10.62
N LEU A 105 14.14 3.36 9.78
CA LEU A 105 12.69 3.37 9.55
C LEU A 105 12.26 2.09 8.82
N ALA A 106 13.07 1.63 7.87
CA ALA A 106 12.82 0.37 7.17
C ALA A 106 12.68 -0.80 8.16
N LYS A 107 13.64 -0.92 9.09
CA LYS A 107 13.63 -1.94 10.15
C LYS A 107 12.41 -1.81 11.05
N GLU A 108 12.02 -0.59 11.44
CA GLU A 108 10.83 -0.36 12.25
C GLU A 108 9.55 -0.84 11.56
N TYR A 109 9.37 -0.49 10.28
CA TYR A 109 8.17 -0.86 9.53
C TYR A 109 8.12 -2.36 9.22
N TRP A 110 9.24 -3.01 8.87
CA TRP A 110 9.26 -4.46 8.72
C TRP A 110 8.97 -5.21 10.02
N ARG A 111 9.43 -4.69 11.17
CA ARG A 111 9.06 -5.24 12.47
C ARG A 111 7.55 -5.17 12.70
N LYS A 112 6.91 -4.04 12.40
CA LYS A 112 5.44 -3.89 12.49
C LYS A 112 4.71 -4.86 11.54
N ALA A 113 5.21 -5.05 10.32
CA ALA A 113 4.65 -6.04 9.39
C ALA A 113 4.72 -7.47 9.96
N ALA A 114 5.86 -7.83 10.56
CA ALA A 114 6.06 -9.14 11.19
C ALA A 114 5.17 -9.35 12.42
N GLU A 115 4.98 -8.33 13.25
CA GLU A 115 4.06 -8.37 14.41
C GLU A 115 2.60 -8.62 14.00
N LEU A 116 2.22 -8.24 12.77
CA LEU A 116 0.91 -8.51 12.17
C LEU A 116 0.84 -9.84 11.40
N GLY A 117 1.87 -10.69 11.49
CA GLY A 117 1.89 -12.02 10.88
C GLY A 117 2.25 -12.04 9.39
N PHE A 118 2.86 -10.97 8.86
CA PHE A 118 3.61 -11.08 7.60
C PHE A 118 4.83 -11.96 7.85
N GLU A 119 5.01 -13.01 7.05
CA GLU A 119 6.05 -14.01 7.27
C GLU A 119 7.42 -13.34 7.44
N MET A 120 8.08 -13.58 8.58
CA MET A 120 9.37 -12.96 8.89
C MET A 120 10.36 -13.29 7.79
N ILE A 121 10.90 -12.25 7.13
CA ILE A 121 12.17 -12.41 6.42
C ILE A 121 13.22 -12.82 7.46
N PRO A 122 14.05 -13.86 7.22
CA PRO A 122 14.99 -14.38 8.22
C PRO A 122 15.84 -13.28 8.84
N SER A 123 16.15 -13.42 10.14
CA SER A 123 16.92 -12.46 10.94
C SER A 123 18.25 -12.00 10.30
N GLU A 124 18.76 -12.81 9.37
CA GLU A 124 19.96 -12.63 8.55
C GLU A 124 19.88 -11.40 7.62
N TRP A 125 18.68 -11.03 7.17
CA TRP A 125 18.47 -9.88 6.27
C TRP A 125 18.51 -8.53 6.99
N TYR A 126 18.42 -8.51 8.33
CA TYR A 126 18.49 -7.28 9.12
C TYR A 126 19.92 -6.85 9.48
N GLN A 127 20.93 -7.67 9.16
CA GLN A 127 22.30 -7.47 9.65
C GLN A 127 23.28 -6.78 8.68
N ASN A 128 22.90 -6.36 7.47
CA ASN A 128 23.81 -5.67 6.53
C ASN A 128 23.37 -4.25 6.12
#